data_AF-A0A915PBM2-F1
#
_entry.id   AF-A0A915PBM2-F1
#
_cell.length_a   1.000
_cell.length_b   1.000
_cell.length_c   1.000
_cell.angle_alpha   90.00
_cell.angle_beta   90.00
_cell.angle_gamma   90.00
#
_symmetry.space_group_name_H-M   'P 1'
#
loop_
_entity.id
_entity.type
_entity.pdbx_description
1 polymer ?
#
loop_
_entity_poly.entity_id
_entity_poly.type
_entity_poly.pdbx_seq_one_letter_code
_entity_poly.pdbx_strand_id
1 'polypeptide(L)'
;MSTGSSCLFYRIYVEPTDPDISEVFTCKWIPIFTFSGETIFLSEERNENQESLFEVQPGMIVHDKNFTISVTQFSLPPEPEMNGKFIGNKKFVSLIDEIYSNVHCKNYLAAEKFECNIKEEICQECLPDHDNEKVDCKCKNLELDSLILDTQRILPIKTQTLDLNYDGLNVYSEIYGMPFDVVIKVNNLRLVTVDDWNKCEIKVLEFGGCYNLVDVIIK
;
A
#
# COMPACT_ATOMS: atom_id res chain seq x y z
N MET A 1 -38.02 28.84 -53.18
CA MET A 1 -37.07 29.40 -52.20
C MET A 1 -36.33 28.22 -51.58
N SER A 2 -35.06 28.03 -51.94
CA SER A 2 -34.23 27.01 -51.30
C SER A 2 -33.86 27.48 -49.90
N THR A 3 -34.50 26.93 -48.88
CA THR A 3 -34.05 27.06 -47.49
C THR A 3 -32.73 26.32 -47.36
N GLY A 4 -31.61 27.04 -47.48
CA GLY A 4 -30.28 26.47 -47.31
C GLY A 4 -30.07 26.05 -45.87
N SER A 5 -29.59 24.83 -45.65
CA SER A 5 -29.14 24.36 -44.33
C SER A 5 -27.91 25.16 -43.89
N SER A 6 -27.96 25.78 -42.72
CA SER A 6 -26.79 26.37 -42.07
C SER A 6 -25.99 25.27 -41.34
N CYS A 7 -24.66 25.36 -41.40
CA CYS A 7 -23.76 24.46 -40.67
C CYS A 7 -23.21 25.18 -39.44
N LEU A 8 -23.27 24.52 -38.29
CA LEU A 8 -22.63 24.98 -37.06
C LEU A 8 -21.29 24.25 -36.89
N PHE A 9 -20.19 25.00 -36.86
CA PHE A 9 -18.85 24.45 -36.61
C PHE A 9 -18.46 24.71 -35.16
N TYR A 10 -18.02 23.67 -34.46
CA TYR A 10 -17.62 23.77 -33.06
C TYR A 10 -16.38 22.93 -32.78
N ARG A 11 -15.68 23.27 -31.69
CA ARG A 11 -14.53 22.51 -31.18
C ARG A 11 -14.76 22.22 -29.71
N ILE A 12 -14.65 20.95 -29.35
CA ILE A 12 -14.68 20.49 -27.97
C ILE A 12 -13.23 20.36 -27.48
N TYR A 13 -12.98 20.77 -26.25
CA TYR A 13 -11.77 20.45 -25.52
C TYR A 13 -12.16 20.06 -24.10
N VAL A 14 -11.30 19.32 -23.43
CA VAL A 14 -11.46 18.96 -22.03
C VAL A 14 -10.48 19.82 -21.23
N GLU A 15 -10.90 20.22 -20.04
CA GLU A 15 -10.06 20.91 -19.08
C GLU A 15 -10.15 20.21 -17.72
N PRO A 16 -9.05 20.15 -16.95
CA PRO A 16 -9.08 19.58 -15.61
C PRO A 16 -9.92 20.47 -14.68
N THR A 17 -10.83 19.86 -13.94
CA THR A 17 -11.65 20.57 -12.93
C THR A 17 -10.89 20.83 -11.64
N ASP A 18 -9.87 20.01 -11.36
CA ASP A 18 -9.03 20.08 -10.16
C ASP A 18 -7.54 20.10 -10.56
N PRO A 19 -6.70 20.97 -9.97
CA PRO A 19 -5.25 20.95 -10.18
C PRO A 19 -4.54 19.71 -9.58
N ASP A 20 -5.17 18.96 -8.67
CA ASP A 20 -4.55 17.83 -8.00
C ASP A 20 -4.42 16.62 -8.93
N ILE A 21 -3.17 16.21 -9.16
CA ILE A 21 -2.83 15.05 -9.98
C ILE A 21 -2.82 13.81 -9.09
N SER A 22 -3.58 12.80 -9.51
CA SER A 22 -3.60 11.48 -8.90
C SER A 22 -2.83 10.48 -9.74
N GLU A 23 -2.06 9.62 -9.08
CA GLU A 23 -1.28 8.57 -9.70
C GLU A 23 -1.88 7.20 -9.38
N VAL A 24 -1.90 6.34 -10.39
CA VAL A 24 -2.28 4.94 -10.25
C VAL A 24 -1.04 4.09 -10.43
N PHE A 25 -0.70 3.28 -9.43
CA PHE A 25 0.55 2.55 -9.39
C PHE A 25 0.40 1.15 -8.76
N THR A 26 1.45 0.35 -8.91
CA THR A 26 1.58 -0.97 -8.28
C THR A 26 2.92 -1.04 -7.57
N CYS A 27 2.99 -1.76 -6.46
CA CYS A 27 4.20 -1.86 -5.66
C CYS A 27 4.98 -3.13 -5.99
N LYS A 28 6.31 -3.00 -6.11
CA LYS A 28 7.22 -4.14 -6.06
C LYS A 28 7.77 -4.23 -4.64
N TRP A 29 7.32 -5.25 -3.90
CA TRP A 29 7.70 -5.44 -2.51
C TRP A 29 9.12 -5.98 -2.37
N ILE A 30 9.87 -5.38 -1.45
CA ILE A 30 11.22 -5.81 -1.09
C ILE A 30 11.20 -6.12 0.41
N PRO A 31 11.31 -7.40 0.81
CA PRO A 31 11.28 -7.78 2.21
C PRO A 31 12.55 -7.32 2.93
N ILE A 32 12.38 -6.74 4.12
CA ILE A 32 13.44 -6.29 5.00
C ILE A 32 13.14 -6.83 6.40
N PHE A 33 14.12 -7.50 7.01
CA PHE A 33 14.00 -8.02 8.37
C PHE A 33 14.81 -7.15 9.32
N THR A 34 14.15 -6.55 10.30
CA THR A 34 14.81 -5.75 11.33
C THR A 34 15.02 -6.59 12.58
N PHE A 35 16.27 -6.85 12.93
CA PHE A 35 16.66 -7.57 14.14
C PHE A 35 17.21 -6.59 15.17
N SER A 36 16.77 -6.73 16.42
CA SER A 36 17.41 -6.12 17.58
C SER A 36 18.15 -7.20 18.36
N GLY A 37 19.44 -7.00 18.60
CA GLY A 37 20.27 -7.89 19.40
C GLY A 37 20.90 -7.12 20.56
N GLU A 38 20.85 -7.71 21.75
CA GLU A 38 21.55 -7.21 22.93
C GLU A 38 22.72 -8.15 23.26
N THR A 39 23.93 -7.61 23.31
CA THR A 39 25.11 -8.33 23.78
C THR A 39 25.43 -7.89 25.20
N ILE A 40 25.43 -8.81 26.15
CA ILE A 40 25.78 -8.56 27.55
C ILE A 40 27.20 -9.08 27.79
N PHE A 41 28.13 -8.16 28.07
CA PHE A 41 29.50 -8.50 28.47
C PHE A 41 29.57 -8.60 29.99
N LEU A 42 29.77 -9.82 30.50
CA LEU A 42 30.02 -10.06 31.91
C LEU A 42 31.51 -9.85 32.21
N SER A 43 31.84 -8.79 32.95
CA SER A 43 33.19 -8.57 33.52
C SER A 43 33.12 -8.44 35.04
N GLU A 44 34.23 -8.71 35.74
CA GLU A 44 34.31 -8.62 37.20
C GLU A 44 34.11 -7.18 37.73
N GLU A 45 34.29 -6.16 36.89
CA GLU A 45 34.27 -4.74 37.31
C GLU A 45 33.04 -3.96 36.82
N ARG A 46 32.49 -4.30 35.65
CA ARG A 46 31.30 -3.65 35.09
C ARG A 46 30.64 -4.52 34.02
N ASN A 47 29.32 -4.68 34.10
CA ASN A 47 28.54 -5.22 32.99
C ASN A 47 28.35 -4.12 31.95
N GLU A 48 28.69 -4.41 30.70
CA GLU A 48 28.45 -3.50 29.57
C GLU A 48 27.43 -4.15 28.65
N ASN A 49 26.33 -3.42 28.38
CA ASN A 49 25.29 -3.87 27.47
C ASN A 49 25.46 -3.10 26.17
N GLN A 50 25.54 -3.83 25.06
CA GLN A 50 25.57 -3.25 23.74
C GLN A 50 24.32 -3.69 22.98
N GLU A 51 23.40 -2.76 22.76
CA GLU A 51 22.28 -2.95 21.85
C GLU A 51 22.74 -2.70 20.41
N SER A 52 22.20 -3.46 19.47
CA SER A 52 22.49 -3.26 18.06
C SER A 52 21.27 -3.62 17.22
N LEU A 53 20.97 -2.77 16.25
CA LEU A 53 19.86 -2.89 15.32
C LEU A 53 20.40 -3.20 13.92
N PHE A 54 19.82 -4.20 13.25
CA PHE A 54 20.28 -4.65 11.94
C PHE A 54 19.11 -4.82 11.00
N GLU A 55 19.26 -4.32 9.77
CA GLU A 55 18.35 -4.60 8.68
C GLU A 55 18.99 -5.63 7.76
N VAL A 56 18.30 -6.76 7.56
CA VAL A 56 18.78 -7.89 6.77
C VAL A 56 17.79 -8.14 5.64
N GLN A 57 18.26 -8.04 4.41
CA GLN A 57 17.50 -8.52 3.26
C GLN A 57 17.74 -10.03 3.07
N PRO A 58 16.72 -10.80 2.67
CA PRO A 58 16.89 -12.23 2.38
C PRO A 58 18.01 -12.51 1.40
N GLY A 59 18.82 -13.53 1.69
CA GLY A 59 19.99 -13.89 0.88
C GLY A 59 21.22 -13.01 1.09
N MET A 60 21.13 -11.96 1.93
CA MET A 60 22.29 -11.18 2.35
C MET A 60 22.83 -11.69 3.69
N ILE A 61 24.13 -11.42 3.89
CA ILE A 61 24.83 -11.69 5.14
C ILE A 61 25.23 -10.33 5.72
N VAL A 62 24.76 -10.04 6.93
CA VAL A 62 25.13 -8.83 7.66
C VAL A 62 26.11 -9.19 8.77
N HIS A 63 27.24 -8.49 8.79
CA HIS A 63 28.29 -8.68 9.78
C HIS A 63 28.22 -7.59 10.85
N ASP A 64 28.12 -8.00 12.09
CA ASP A 64 28.40 -7.18 13.27
C ASP A 64 29.78 -7.56 13.86
N LYS A 65 30.27 -6.76 14.81
CA LYS A 65 31.51 -7.05 15.55
C LYS A 65 31.50 -8.45 16.18
N ASN A 66 30.36 -8.87 16.74
CA ASN A 66 30.30 -10.09 17.57
C ASN A 66 29.59 -11.26 16.88
N PHE A 67 28.73 -10.99 15.91
CA PHE A 67 27.98 -12.02 15.21
C PHE A 67 27.73 -11.66 13.75
N THR A 68 27.25 -12.64 13.00
CA THR A 68 26.86 -12.49 11.60
C THR A 68 25.47 -13.10 11.46
N ILE A 69 24.56 -12.37 10.84
CA ILE A 69 23.16 -12.77 10.67
C ILE A 69 22.86 -12.90 9.17
N SER A 70 22.13 -13.95 8.82
CA SER A 70 21.56 -14.12 7.48
C SER A 70 20.18 -14.73 7.57
N VAL A 71 19.23 -14.16 6.82
CA VAL A 71 17.90 -14.77 6.61
C VAL A 71 17.99 -15.67 5.39
N THR A 72 17.77 -16.97 5.60
CA THR A 72 17.98 -18.01 4.59
C THR A 72 16.68 -18.42 3.90
N GLN A 73 15.58 -18.47 4.66
CA GLN A 73 14.25 -18.79 4.15
C GLN A 73 13.20 -17.97 4.88
N PHE A 74 12.09 -17.68 4.20
CA PHE A 74 10.91 -17.06 4.77
C PHE A 74 9.71 -17.40 3.90
N SER A 75 8.51 -17.34 4.48
CA SER A 75 7.26 -17.50 3.72
C SER A 75 6.29 -16.39 4.09
N LEU A 76 5.94 -15.55 3.12
CA LEU A 76 4.92 -14.53 3.31
C LEU A 76 3.54 -15.21 3.45
N PRO A 77 2.69 -14.75 4.38
CA PRO A 77 1.27 -15.10 4.33
C PRO A 77 0.65 -14.57 3.02
N PRO A 78 -0.45 -15.17 2.55
CA PRO A 78 -1.18 -14.65 1.40
C PRO A 78 -1.85 -13.33 1.78
N GLU A 79 -1.29 -12.22 1.31
CA GLU A 79 -1.78 -10.86 1.53
C GLU A 79 -2.31 -10.26 0.21
N PRO A 80 -3.62 -10.38 -0.10
CA PRO A 80 -4.21 -9.83 -1.32
C PRO A 80 -3.97 -8.33 -1.50
N GLU A 81 -3.96 -7.57 -0.41
CA GLU A 81 -3.78 -6.12 -0.37
C GLU A 81 -2.42 -5.70 -0.94
N MET A 82 -1.39 -6.53 -0.75
CA MET A 82 -0.06 -6.30 -1.32
C MET A 82 -0.03 -6.53 -2.84
N ASN A 83 -0.95 -7.30 -3.39
CA ASN A 83 -1.05 -7.52 -4.85
C ASN A 83 -1.98 -6.52 -5.56
N GLY A 84 -2.56 -5.58 -4.80
CA GLY A 84 -3.50 -4.58 -5.31
C GLY A 84 -2.84 -3.48 -6.16
N LYS A 85 -3.70 -2.70 -6.82
CA LYS A 85 -3.32 -1.40 -7.38
C LYS A 85 -3.61 -0.32 -6.35
N PHE A 86 -2.84 0.75 -6.41
CA PHE A 86 -3.01 1.91 -5.57
C PHE A 86 -3.39 3.10 -6.43
N ILE A 87 -4.25 3.96 -5.88
CA ILE A 87 -4.46 5.31 -6.37
C ILE A 87 -4.11 6.28 -5.27
N GLY A 88 -3.40 7.34 -5.57
CA GLY A 88 -3.10 8.33 -4.56
C GLY A 88 -2.57 9.63 -5.11
N ASN A 89 -2.54 10.59 -4.21
CA ASN A 89 -1.89 11.88 -4.39
C ASN A 89 -0.83 12.04 -3.30
N LYS A 90 -0.27 13.25 -3.14
CA LYS A 90 0.76 13.51 -2.13
C LYS A 90 0.28 13.32 -0.68
N LYS A 91 -1.04 13.27 -0.44
CA LYS A 91 -1.64 13.22 0.90
C LYS A 91 -2.21 11.86 1.24
N PHE A 92 -2.92 11.24 0.29
CA PHE A 92 -3.69 10.02 0.53
C PHE A 92 -3.41 9.00 -0.54
N VAL A 93 -3.38 7.73 -0.12
CA VAL A 93 -3.25 6.57 -0.99
C VAL A 93 -4.32 5.56 -0.59
N SER A 94 -4.97 4.98 -1.58
CA SER A 94 -6.03 4.00 -1.41
C SER A 94 -5.83 2.80 -2.32
N LEU A 95 -6.24 1.63 -1.84
CA LEU A 95 -6.31 0.42 -2.65
C LEU A 95 -7.48 0.51 -3.64
N ILE A 96 -7.25 0.05 -4.86
CA ILE A 96 -8.28 -0.04 -5.90
C ILE A 96 -8.17 -1.35 -6.66
N ASP A 97 -9.30 -1.87 -7.12
CA ASP A 97 -9.35 -3.07 -7.96
C ASP A 97 -8.95 -2.72 -9.39
N GLU A 98 -9.72 -1.81 -10.02
CA GLU A 98 -9.45 -1.25 -11.32
C GLU A 98 -10.00 0.17 -11.42
N ILE A 99 -9.36 0.98 -12.25
CA ILE A 99 -9.86 2.30 -12.63
C ILE A 99 -10.11 2.32 -14.13
N TYR A 100 -11.36 2.57 -14.50
CA TYR A 100 -11.72 2.84 -15.88
C TYR A 100 -11.73 4.35 -16.07
N SER A 101 -10.62 4.89 -16.58
CA SER A 101 -10.55 6.30 -16.96
C SER A 101 -10.56 6.44 -18.48
N ASN A 102 -11.25 7.48 -18.96
CA ASN A 102 -11.16 7.91 -20.36
C ASN A 102 -10.07 8.96 -20.56
N VAL A 103 -9.33 9.31 -19.49
CA VAL A 103 -8.18 10.22 -19.50
C VAL A 103 -7.00 9.53 -18.84
N HIS A 104 -5.93 9.33 -19.60
CA HIS A 104 -4.68 8.76 -19.07
C HIS A 104 -3.48 9.57 -19.54
N CYS A 105 -2.67 10.00 -18.59
CA CYS A 105 -1.44 10.72 -18.84
C CYS A 105 -0.26 9.76 -18.66
N LYS A 106 0.78 9.90 -19.49
CA LYS A 106 1.94 8.97 -19.45
C LYS A 106 2.78 9.12 -18.19
N ASN A 107 2.85 10.33 -17.64
CA ASN A 107 3.63 10.67 -16.45
C ASN A 107 3.08 11.96 -15.82
N TYR A 108 3.61 12.29 -14.64
CA TYR A 108 3.22 13.48 -13.88
C TYR A 108 3.34 14.79 -14.69
N LEU A 109 4.45 14.99 -15.42
CA LEU A 109 4.67 16.20 -16.21
C LEU A 109 3.64 16.37 -17.35
N ALA A 110 3.25 15.27 -17.98
CA ALA A 110 2.20 15.27 -18.99
C ALA A 110 0.83 15.59 -18.36
N ALA A 111 0.53 15.06 -17.16
CA ALA A 111 -0.69 15.40 -16.44
C ALA A 111 -0.74 16.89 -16.06
N GLU A 112 0.37 17.45 -15.58
CA GLU A 112 0.48 18.87 -15.23
C GLU A 112 0.23 19.81 -16.42
N LYS A 113 0.69 19.42 -17.61
CA LYS A 113 0.44 20.17 -18.86
C LYS A 113 -0.85 19.78 -19.56
N PHE A 114 -1.61 18.84 -19.01
CA PHE A 114 -2.79 18.23 -19.62
C PHE A 114 -2.54 17.62 -21.02
N GLU A 115 -1.33 17.12 -21.25
CA GLU A 115 -0.91 16.38 -22.45
C GLU A 115 -1.30 14.89 -22.33
N CYS A 116 -2.58 14.63 -22.08
CA CYS A 116 -3.10 13.30 -21.78
C CYS A 116 -3.83 12.68 -22.99
N ASN A 117 -3.84 11.35 -23.04
CA ASN A 117 -4.66 10.62 -24.01
C ASN A 117 -6.10 10.61 -23.52
N ILE A 118 -6.98 11.25 -24.29
CA ILE A 118 -8.41 11.38 -23.99
C ILE A 118 -9.19 10.57 -25.01
N LYS A 119 -10.03 9.64 -24.55
CA LYS A 119 -10.93 8.89 -25.42
C LYS A 119 -12.10 9.78 -25.85
N GLU A 120 -12.48 9.73 -27.12
CA GLU A 120 -13.60 10.51 -27.68
C GLU A 120 -14.93 10.28 -26.93
N GLU A 121 -15.09 9.09 -26.35
CA GLU A 121 -16.22 8.67 -25.52
C GLU A 121 -16.38 9.43 -24.19
N ILE A 122 -15.47 10.34 -23.84
CA ILE A 122 -15.59 11.13 -22.61
C ILE A 122 -16.73 12.14 -22.69
N CYS A 123 -17.02 12.69 -23.88
CA CYS A 123 -18.11 13.63 -24.13
C CYS A 123 -19.03 13.05 -25.20
N GLN A 124 -20.13 12.39 -24.78
CA GLN A 124 -20.98 11.60 -25.68
C GLN A 124 -22.28 12.31 -26.11
N GLU A 125 -22.55 13.53 -25.62
CA GLU A 125 -23.81 14.23 -25.88
C GLU A 125 -23.57 15.71 -26.17
N CYS A 126 -23.06 16.01 -27.36
CA CYS A 126 -22.92 17.38 -27.86
C CYS A 126 -24.09 17.72 -28.78
N LEU A 127 -25.04 18.50 -28.28
CA LEU A 127 -26.25 18.89 -28.99
C LEU A 127 -26.21 20.37 -29.36
N PRO A 128 -26.53 20.74 -30.61
CA PRO A 128 -26.68 22.13 -30.98
C PRO A 128 -27.91 22.74 -30.29
N ASP A 129 -27.69 23.83 -29.58
CA ASP A 129 -28.72 24.73 -29.09
C ASP A 129 -29.06 25.72 -30.22
N HIS A 130 -30.13 25.40 -30.94
CA HIS A 130 -30.59 26.16 -32.10
C HIS A 130 -31.11 27.55 -31.74
N ASP A 131 -31.51 27.79 -30.48
CA ASP A 131 -32.05 29.08 -30.04
C ASP A 131 -30.95 30.05 -29.63
N ASN A 132 -29.80 29.53 -29.18
CA ASN A 132 -28.68 30.33 -28.67
C ASN A 132 -27.40 30.27 -29.51
N GLU A 133 -27.42 29.61 -30.67
CA GLU A 133 -26.25 29.38 -31.54
C GLU A 133 -25.06 28.74 -30.80
N LYS A 134 -25.35 27.87 -29.82
CA LYS A 134 -24.35 27.20 -28.98
C LYS A 134 -24.36 25.70 -29.20
N VAL A 135 -23.33 25.03 -28.70
CA VAL A 135 -23.32 23.58 -28.56
C VAL A 135 -23.18 23.27 -27.09
N ASP A 136 -24.12 22.51 -26.54
CA ASP A 136 -24.06 22.02 -25.17
C ASP A 136 -23.55 20.59 -25.18
N CYS A 137 -22.47 20.34 -24.43
CA CYS A 137 -21.78 19.06 -24.39
C CYS A 137 -21.79 18.52 -22.97
N LYS A 138 -22.31 17.29 -22.80
CA LYS A 138 -22.16 16.58 -21.52
C LYS A 138 -20.98 15.63 -21.58
N CYS A 139 -20.06 15.83 -20.65
CA CYS A 139 -18.89 14.99 -20.45
C CYS A 139 -19.02 14.22 -19.13
N LYS A 140 -18.53 12.98 -19.12
CA LYS A 140 -18.47 12.18 -17.90
C LYS A 140 -17.39 12.75 -16.99
N ASN A 141 -17.79 13.17 -15.80
CA ASN A 141 -16.84 13.53 -14.75
C ASN A 141 -16.34 12.25 -14.07
N LEU A 142 -15.03 12.17 -13.82
CA LEU A 142 -14.43 11.10 -13.05
C LEU A 142 -14.11 11.64 -11.65
N GLU A 143 -14.97 11.33 -10.69
CA GLU A 143 -14.80 11.74 -9.29
C GLU A 143 -13.73 10.89 -8.60
N LEU A 144 -12.46 11.24 -8.83
CA LEU A 144 -11.31 10.53 -8.25
C LEU A 144 -11.28 10.61 -6.72
N ASP A 145 -11.79 11.69 -6.13
CA ASP A 145 -11.85 11.87 -4.67
C ASP A 145 -12.64 10.76 -3.99
N SER A 146 -13.70 10.28 -4.61
CA SER A 146 -14.50 9.17 -4.06
C SER A 146 -13.72 7.85 -4.00
N LEU A 147 -12.75 7.66 -4.91
CA LEU A 147 -11.88 6.50 -4.95
C LEU A 147 -10.70 6.66 -3.98
N ILE A 148 -10.15 7.87 -3.87
CA ILE A 148 -9.00 8.16 -3.01
C ILE A 148 -9.41 8.26 -1.54
N LEU A 149 -10.62 8.73 -1.25
CA LEU A 149 -11.11 8.93 0.12
C LEU A 149 -12.06 7.81 0.56
N ASP A 150 -12.06 6.66 -0.12
CA ASP A 150 -12.78 5.46 0.32
C ASP A 150 -12.25 5.02 1.69
N THR A 151 -13.05 5.23 2.72
CA THR A 151 -12.67 4.98 4.12
C THR A 151 -12.36 3.52 4.42
N GLN A 152 -12.78 2.58 3.57
CA GLN A 152 -12.47 1.16 3.72
C GLN A 152 -11.16 0.75 3.06
N ARG A 153 -10.64 1.58 2.16
CA ARG A 153 -9.50 1.24 1.29
C ARG A 153 -8.35 2.25 1.35
N ILE A 154 -8.57 3.37 2.03
CA ILE A 154 -7.54 4.36 2.32
C ILE A 154 -6.52 3.81 3.32
N LEU A 155 -5.25 4.06 3.03
CA LEU A 155 -4.18 3.72 3.95
C LEU A 155 -4.21 4.65 5.17
N PRO A 156 -3.96 4.12 6.39
CA PRO A 156 -3.47 2.77 6.66
C PRO A 156 -4.56 1.68 6.70
N ILE A 157 -4.24 0.50 6.17
CA ILE A 157 -5.08 -0.71 6.27
C ILE A 157 -4.40 -1.68 7.24
N LYS A 158 -5.17 -2.23 8.18
CA LYS A 158 -4.69 -3.19 9.17
C LYS A 158 -5.49 -4.47 9.10
N THR A 159 -4.80 -5.60 8.99
CA THR A 159 -5.36 -6.96 9.08
C THR A 159 -4.76 -7.67 10.29
N GLN A 160 -5.01 -8.98 10.43
CA GLN A 160 -4.39 -9.76 11.50
C GLN A 160 -2.89 -10.00 11.30
N THR A 161 -2.43 -9.95 10.06
CA THR A 161 -1.08 -10.36 9.64
C THR A 161 -0.33 -9.24 8.93
N LEU A 162 -0.98 -8.11 8.64
CA LEU A 162 -0.44 -7.03 7.82
C LEU A 162 -0.88 -5.65 8.32
N ASP A 163 0.08 -4.74 8.43
CA ASP A 163 -0.16 -3.30 8.52
C ASP A 163 0.39 -2.64 7.25
N LEU A 164 -0.50 -2.12 6.41
CA LEU A 164 -0.17 -1.44 5.16
C LEU A 164 -0.30 0.08 5.34
N ASN A 165 0.79 0.81 5.09
CA ASN A 165 0.94 2.22 5.47
C ASN A 165 1.51 3.07 4.32
N TYR A 166 1.40 4.39 4.48
CA TYR A 166 1.96 5.39 3.57
C TYR A 166 2.59 6.53 4.37
N ASP A 167 3.86 6.86 4.10
CA ASP A 167 4.62 7.90 4.81
C ASP A 167 4.65 9.26 4.09
N GLY A 168 3.91 9.41 2.98
CA GLY A 168 3.96 10.59 2.11
C GLY A 168 4.87 10.44 0.90
N LEU A 169 5.67 9.37 0.82
CA LEU A 169 6.56 9.05 -0.29
C LEU A 169 6.42 7.61 -0.75
N ASN A 170 6.35 6.66 0.19
CA ASN A 170 6.39 5.24 -0.06
C ASN A 170 5.21 4.55 0.61
N VAL A 171 4.64 3.58 -0.10
CA VAL A 171 3.77 2.57 0.51
C VAL A 171 4.66 1.49 1.10
N TYR A 172 4.48 1.18 2.37
CA TYR A 172 5.24 0.17 3.08
C TYR A 172 4.33 -0.73 3.90
N SER A 173 4.85 -1.90 4.26
CA SER A 173 4.11 -2.95 4.94
C SER A 173 4.91 -3.50 6.11
N GLU A 174 4.22 -3.72 7.23
CA GLU A 174 4.70 -4.52 8.35
C GLU A 174 3.91 -5.83 8.36
N ILE A 175 4.60 -6.97 8.46
CA ILE A 175 3.97 -8.30 8.44
C ILE A 175 4.21 -9.00 9.77
N TYR A 176 3.15 -9.55 10.35
CA TYR A 176 3.17 -10.23 11.63
C TYR A 176 2.98 -11.74 11.45
N GLY A 177 3.59 -12.53 12.33
CA GLY A 177 3.41 -13.99 12.35
C GLY A 177 4.03 -14.75 11.18
N MET A 178 4.94 -14.12 10.43
CA MET A 178 5.64 -14.75 9.30
C MET A 178 6.69 -15.76 9.80
N PRO A 179 6.69 -17.01 9.29
CA PRO A 179 7.78 -17.95 9.56
C PRO A 179 9.04 -17.57 8.76
N PHE A 180 10.21 -17.60 9.41
CA PHE A 180 11.51 -17.36 8.80
C PHE A 180 12.62 -18.17 9.47
N ASP A 181 13.65 -18.49 8.69
CA ASP A 181 14.86 -19.18 9.14
C ASP A 181 16.05 -18.23 9.13
N VAL A 182 16.67 -18.07 10.31
CA VAL A 182 17.84 -17.22 10.51
C VAL A 182 19.07 -18.06 10.87
N VAL A 183 20.20 -17.77 10.22
CA VAL A 183 21.51 -18.30 10.59
C VAL A 183 22.27 -17.22 11.33
N ILE A 184 22.61 -17.50 12.58
CA ILE A 184 23.42 -16.62 13.41
C ILE A 184 24.76 -17.31 13.65
N LYS A 185 25.84 -16.69 13.20
CA LYS A 185 27.20 -17.12 13.49
C LYS A 185 27.79 -16.19 14.53
N VAL A 186 28.11 -16.72 15.70
CA VAL A 186 28.71 -15.96 16.80
C VAL A 186 30.23 -16.20 16.80
N ASN A 187 31.02 -15.14 16.87
CA ASN A 187 32.48 -15.22 16.88
C ASN A 187 33.01 -14.95 18.29
N ASN A 188 33.87 -15.83 18.81
CA ASN A 188 34.57 -15.66 20.09
C ASN A 188 33.69 -15.43 21.33
N LEU A 189 32.39 -15.78 21.29
CA LEU A 189 31.54 -15.78 22.48
C LEU A 189 31.12 -17.20 22.83
N ARG A 190 31.03 -17.48 24.13
CA ARG A 190 30.46 -18.72 24.65
C ARG A 190 28.96 -18.51 24.84
N LEU A 191 28.16 -19.34 24.18
CA LEU A 191 26.72 -19.33 24.39
C LEU A 191 26.44 -19.90 25.78
N VAL A 192 25.92 -19.07 26.67
CA VAL A 192 25.51 -19.46 28.03
C VAL A 192 24.01 -19.29 28.08
N THR A 193 23.29 -20.39 28.28
CA THR A 193 21.87 -20.34 28.57
C THR A 193 21.71 -19.90 30.01
N VAL A 194 21.14 -18.73 30.22
CA VAL A 194 20.72 -18.28 31.54
C VAL A 194 19.25 -18.63 31.67
N ASP A 195 18.93 -19.59 32.54
CA ASP A 195 17.55 -19.85 32.94
C ASP A 195 17.07 -18.64 33.74
N ASP A 196 16.22 -17.83 33.13
CA ASP A 196 15.52 -16.75 33.82
C ASP A 196 14.24 -17.32 34.44
N TRP A 197 14.22 -17.41 35.77
CA TRP A 197 13.08 -17.90 36.55
C TRP A 197 12.04 -16.81 36.80
N ASN A 198 12.00 -15.79 35.95
CA ASN A 198 10.96 -14.77 36.00
C ASN A 198 9.57 -15.43 35.83
N LYS A 199 8.75 -15.30 36.87
CA LYS A 199 7.36 -15.74 36.85
C LYS A 199 6.57 -14.81 35.94
N CYS A 200 6.32 -15.22 34.71
CA CYS A 200 5.35 -14.53 33.85
C CYS A 200 3.95 -14.71 34.44
N GLU A 201 3.31 -13.62 34.88
CA GLU A 201 1.88 -13.64 35.20
C GLU A 201 1.08 -13.71 33.90
N ILE A 202 0.70 -14.92 33.51
CA ILE A 202 -0.24 -15.14 32.40
C ILE A 202 -1.63 -14.77 32.91
N LYS A 203 -2.07 -13.53 32.61
CA LYS A 203 -3.46 -13.15 32.82
C LYS A 203 -4.29 -13.80 31.71
N VAL A 204 -5.16 -14.74 32.10
CA VAL A 204 -6.18 -15.29 31.21
C VAL A 204 -7.12 -14.14 30.85
N LEU A 205 -7.04 -13.68 29.61
CA LEU A 205 -8.07 -12.81 29.04
C LEU A 205 -9.25 -13.70 28.65
N GLU A 206 -10.44 -13.42 29.19
CA GLU A 206 -11.66 -14.12 28.78
C GLU A 206 -11.91 -13.88 27.30
N PHE A 207 -11.71 -14.93 26.49
CA PHE A 207 -11.99 -14.89 25.06
C PHE A 207 -13.42 -15.38 24.83
N GLY A 208 -14.33 -14.45 24.51
CA GLY A 208 -15.71 -14.77 24.15
C GLY A 208 -15.85 -14.95 22.64
N GLY A 209 -16.23 -16.14 22.20
CA GLY A 209 -16.54 -16.43 20.80
C GLY A 209 -17.57 -17.55 20.68
N CYS A 210 -18.39 -17.50 19.63
CA CYS A 210 -19.31 -18.59 19.32
C CYS A 210 -18.53 -19.72 18.65
N TYR A 211 -18.46 -20.89 19.29
CA TYR A 211 -18.02 -22.11 18.64
C TYR A 211 -19.24 -22.77 17.98
N ASN A 212 -19.07 -23.32 16.77
CA ASN A 212 -20.12 -23.93 15.96
C ASN A 212 -21.07 -24.83 16.78
N LEU A 213 -22.28 -24.34 17.05
CA LEU A 213 -23.42 -25.21 17.27
C LEU A 213 -23.91 -25.61 15.87
N VAL A 214 -23.72 -26.88 15.54
CA VAL A 214 -24.34 -27.50 14.38
C VAL A 214 -25.84 -27.47 14.61
N ASP A 215 -26.54 -26.52 13.98
CA ASP A 215 -27.99 -26.56 13.87
C ASP A 215 -28.37 -27.73 12.96
N VAL A 216 -28.69 -28.86 13.60
CA VAL A 216 -29.35 -29.99 12.95
C VAL A 216 -30.81 -29.57 12.73
N ILE A 217 -31.11 -29.10 11.53
CA ILE A 217 -32.50 -28.97 11.07
C ILE A 217 -32.97 -30.37 10.69
N ILE A 218 -33.78 -30.98 11.56
CA ILE A 218 -34.56 -32.18 11.22
C ILE A 218 -35.76 -31.72 10.38
N LYS A 219 -35.91 -32.32 9.19
CA LYS A 219 -37.11 -32.22 8.36
C LYS A 219 -38.19 -33.17 8.86
#